data_AF-A0A967VIM4-F1
#
_entry.id   AF-A0A967VIM4-F1
#
_cell.length_a   1.000
_cell.length_b   1.000
_cell.length_c   1.000
_cell.angle_alpha   90.00
_cell.angle_beta   90.00
_cell.angle_gamma   90.00
#
_symmetry.space_group_name_H-M   'P 1'
#
loop_
_entity.id
_entity.type
_entity.pdbx_description
1 polymer ?
#
loop_
_entity_poly.entity_id
_entity_poly.type
_entity_poly.pdbx_seq_one_letter_code
_entity_poly.pdbx_strand_id
1 'polypeptide(L)'
;TKSQRIVNLRRDPRVTALVETGVGYDELRGVMVRGTAVLEDDPVRVLDVYRRVLSKATGTAVDPAGAEALFGRFAAKNTVVVVEPVAVAS
;
A
#
# COMPACT_ATOMS: atom_id res chain seq x y z
N THR A 1 -2.25 12.87 -6.72
CA THR A 1 -2.20 12.84 -5.24
C THR A 1 -1.46 14.02 -4.66
N LYS A 2 -1.93 14.58 -3.52
CA LYS A 2 -1.32 15.73 -2.83
C LYS A 2 -0.39 15.36 -1.64
N SER A 3 -0.22 14.08 -1.34
CA SER A 3 0.57 13.62 -0.20
C SER A 3 2.06 13.91 -0.38
N GLN A 4 2.69 14.49 0.65
CA GLN A 4 4.13 14.73 0.67
C GLN A 4 4.95 13.44 0.51
N ARG A 5 4.43 12.28 0.97
CA ARG A 5 5.10 10.99 0.77
C ARG A 5 5.24 10.65 -0.71
N ILE A 6 4.19 10.90 -1.51
CA ILE A 6 4.23 10.66 -2.97
C ILE A 6 5.17 11.65 -3.65
N VAL A 7 5.18 12.92 -3.24
CA VAL A 7 6.14 13.92 -3.75
C VAL A 7 7.58 13.49 -3.45
N ASN A 8 7.85 13.02 -2.23
CA ASN A 8 9.17 12.53 -1.83
C ASN A 8 9.58 11.31 -2.65
N LEU A 9 8.69 10.33 -2.85
CA LEU A 9 8.98 9.11 -3.60
C LEU A 9 9.19 9.37 -5.11
N ARG A 10 8.59 10.42 -5.67
CA ARG A 10 8.90 10.87 -7.04
C ARG A 10 10.30 11.45 -7.16
N ARG A 11 10.80 12.12 -6.11
CA ARG A 11 12.15 12.70 -6.08
C ARG A 11 13.21 11.64 -5.82
N ASP A 12 12.91 10.67 -4.97
CA ASP A 12 13.82 9.58 -4.60
C ASP A 12 12.97 8.32 -4.32
N PRO A 13 13.06 7.27 -5.17
CA PRO A 13 12.18 6.11 -5.06
C PRO A 13 12.56 5.19 -3.89
N ARG A 14 13.67 5.42 -3.18
CA ARG A 14 14.10 4.54 -2.09
C ARG A 14 13.09 4.58 -0.94
N VAL A 15 12.67 3.40 -0.49
CA VAL A 15 11.68 3.24 0.57
C VAL A 15 12.01 2.05 1.45
N THR A 16 11.66 2.16 2.73
CA THR A 16 11.68 1.04 3.69
C THR A 16 10.29 0.85 4.25
N ALA A 17 9.80 -0.39 4.24
CA ALA A 17 8.57 -0.79 4.92
C ALA A 17 8.91 -1.69 6.11
N LEU A 18 8.29 -1.43 7.26
CA LEU A 18 8.45 -2.23 8.47
C LEU A 18 7.07 -2.76 8.88
N VAL A 19 7.00 -4.07 9.15
CA VAL A 19 5.86 -4.71 9.81
C VAL A 19 6.37 -5.27 11.11
N GLU A 20 5.75 -4.91 12.23
CA GLU A 20 6.17 -5.32 13.57
C GLU A 20 4.98 -5.75 14.42
N THR A 21 5.23 -6.63 15.39
CA THR A 21 4.26 -7.09 16.39
C THR A 21 4.98 -7.51 17.68
N GLY A 22 4.20 -7.71 18.74
CA GLY A 22 4.70 -7.90 20.10
C GLY A 22 4.59 -6.62 20.93
N VAL A 23 4.41 -6.77 22.23
CA VAL A 23 4.37 -5.64 23.19
C VAL A 23 5.49 -5.80 24.21
N GLY A 24 5.68 -7.03 24.72
CA GLY A 24 6.83 -7.39 25.55
C GLY A 24 8.12 -7.47 24.73
N TYR A 25 9.25 -7.14 25.34
CA TYR A 25 10.55 -7.11 24.67
C TYR A 25 10.92 -8.46 24.04
N ASP A 26 10.59 -9.56 24.72
CA ASP A 26 10.79 -10.93 24.30
C ASP A 26 9.79 -11.41 23.23
N GLU A 27 8.71 -10.65 23.00
CA GLU A 27 7.69 -10.93 21.98
C GLU A 27 7.93 -10.17 20.68
N LEU A 28 8.84 -9.18 20.70
CA LEU A 28 9.09 -8.30 19.56
C LEU A 28 9.63 -9.11 18.37
N ARG A 29 8.91 -9.00 17.26
CA ARG A 29 9.31 -9.57 15.98
C ARG A 29 8.84 -8.65 14.86
N GLY A 30 9.61 -8.59 13.79
CA GLY A 30 9.26 -7.77 12.65
C GLY A 30 9.88 -8.26 11.36
N VAL A 31 9.48 -7.64 10.26
CA VAL A 31 10.10 -7.81 8.95
C VAL A 31 10.30 -6.42 8.37
N MET A 32 11.55 -6.11 8.02
CA MET A 32 11.95 -4.90 7.31
C MET A 32 12.20 -5.23 5.85
N VAL A 33 11.52 -4.52 4.96
CA VAL A 33 11.73 -4.56 3.51
C VAL A 33 12.35 -3.24 3.07
N ARG A 34 13.59 -3.27 2.60
CA ARG A 34 14.22 -2.15 1.90
C ARG A 34 14.03 -2.34 0.40
N GLY A 35 13.65 -1.29 -0.31
CA GLY A 35 13.35 -1.38 -1.73
C GLY A 35 13.23 -0.04 -2.44
N THR A 36 12.66 -0.09 -3.63
CA THR A 36 12.29 1.08 -4.44
C THR A 36 10.78 1.10 -4.67
N ALA A 37 10.21 2.30 -4.78
CA ALA A 37 8.80 2.52 -5.01
C ALA A 37 8.51 2.72 -6.51
N VAL A 38 7.56 1.95 -7.04
CA VAL A 38 6.89 2.23 -8.31
C VAL A 38 5.53 2.84 -7.99
N LEU A 39 5.26 4.01 -8.60
CA LEU A 39 4.06 4.78 -8.34
C LEU A 39 3.05 4.60 -9.49
N GLU A 40 1.88 4.07 -9.17
CA GLU A 40 0.80 3.84 -10.14
C GLU A 40 -0.41 4.70 -9.76
N ASP A 41 -0.83 5.61 -10.65
CA ASP A 41 -1.98 6.50 -10.43
C ASP A 41 -3.13 6.30 -11.43
N ASP A 42 -3.10 5.24 -12.22
CA ASP A 42 -4.24 4.78 -13.01
C ASP A 42 -5.43 4.47 -12.07
N PRO A 43 -6.57 5.16 -12.22
CA PRO A 43 -7.76 4.94 -11.39
C PRO A 43 -8.22 3.47 -11.37
N VAL A 44 -8.11 2.74 -12.48
CA VAL A 44 -8.50 1.32 -12.55
C VAL A 44 -7.62 0.49 -11.63
N ARG A 45 -6.32 0.76 -11.64
CA ARG A 45 -5.35 0.09 -10.79
C ARG A 45 -5.53 0.43 -9.31
N VAL A 46 -5.79 1.70 -8.99
CA VAL A 46 -6.07 2.16 -7.63
C VAL A 46 -7.33 1.48 -7.07
N LEU A 47 -8.40 1.37 -7.87
CA LEU A 47 -9.64 0.69 -7.48
C LEU A 47 -9.45 -0.80 -7.23
N ASP A 48 -8.68 -1.49 -8.08
CA ASP A 48 -8.37 -2.90 -7.87
C ASP A 48 -7.61 -3.12 -6.54
N VAL A 49 -6.68 -2.23 -6.19
CA VAL A 49 -5.99 -2.30 -4.88
C VAL A 49 -6.97 -2.05 -3.73
N TYR A 50 -7.84 -1.04 -3.81
CA TYR A 50 -8.87 -0.80 -2.80
C TYR A 50 -9.76 -2.01 -2.55
N ARG A 51 -10.23 -2.63 -3.63
CA ARG A 51 -11.05 -3.84 -3.61
C ARG A 51 -10.34 -4.96 -2.85
N ARG A 52 -9.08 -5.25 -3.19
CA ARG A 52 -8.26 -6.29 -2.53
C ARG A 52 -8.02 -6.00 -1.05
N VAL A 53 -7.71 -4.74 -0.71
CA VAL A 53 -7.48 -4.33 0.69
C VAL A 53 -8.75 -4.50 1.51
N LEU A 54 -9.90 -4.02 1.00
CA LEU A 54 -11.17 -4.14 1.71
C LEU A 54 -11.59 -5.60 1.86
N SER A 55 -11.49 -6.41 0.80
CA SER A 55 -11.81 -7.84 0.89
C SER A 55 -10.96 -8.58 1.92
N LYS A 56 -9.67 -8.27 1.98
CA LYS A 56 -8.77 -8.85 2.99
C LYS A 56 -9.14 -8.40 4.40
N ALA A 57 -9.50 -7.13 4.58
CA ALA A 57 -9.83 -6.56 5.89
C ALA A 57 -11.16 -7.08 6.44
N THR A 58 -12.16 -7.32 5.59
CA THR A 58 -13.51 -7.77 6.00
C THR A 58 -13.69 -9.28 5.94
N GLY A 59 -12.83 -10.00 5.21
CA GLY A 59 -13.02 -11.42 4.91
C GLY A 59 -14.09 -11.69 3.85
N THR A 60 -14.67 -10.64 3.24
CA THR A 60 -15.75 -10.75 2.26
C THR A 60 -15.27 -10.34 0.88
N ALA A 61 -15.59 -11.13 -0.14
CA ALA A 61 -15.29 -10.76 -1.51
C ALA A 61 -16.02 -9.47 -1.90
N VAL A 62 -15.26 -8.49 -2.38
CA VAL A 62 -15.78 -7.23 -2.94
C VAL A 62 -15.65 -7.32 -4.44
N ASP A 63 -16.75 -7.13 -5.14
CA ASP A 63 -16.80 -7.11 -6.59
C ASP A 63 -16.36 -5.74 -7.15
N PRO A 64 -16.09 -5.64 -8.46
CA PRO A 64 -15.68 -4.37 -9.06
C PRO A 64 -16.70 -3.23 -8.89
N ALA A 65 -18.00 -3.53 -8.98
CA ALA A 65 -19.06 -2.53 -8.85
C ALA A 65 -19.14 -1.95 -7.43
N GLY A 66 -19.00 -2.79 -6.40
CA GLY A 66 -18.94 -2.36 -5.01
C GLY A 66 -17.69 -1.53 -4.72
N ALA A 67 -16.54 -1.90 -5.28
CA ALA A 67 -15.31 -1.12 -5.16
C ALA A 67 -15.46 0.27 -5.80
N GLU A 68 -16.07 0.36 -6.98
CA GLU A 68 -16.37 1.63 -7.65
C GLU A 68 -17.31 2.50 -6.80
N ALA A 69 -18.41 1.93 -6.31
CA ALA A 69 -19.39 2.66 -5.50
C ALA A 69 -18.78 3.22 -4.20
N LEU A 70 -17.90 2.46 -3.54
CA LEU A 70 -17.28 2.87 -2.29
C LEU A 70 -16.09 3.81 -2.49
N PHE A 71 -15.28 3.58 -3.54
CA PHE A 71 -13.96 4.19 -3.68
C PHE A 71 -13.72 5.00 -4.96
N GLY A 72 -14.65 5.02 -5.92
CA GLY A 72 -14.49 5.70 -7.22
C GLY A 72 -14.04 7.15 -7.10
N ARG A 73 -14.65 7.92 -6.19
CA ARG A 73 -14.28 9.33 -5.93
C ARG A 73 -12.86 9.54 -5.39
N PHE A 74 -12.25 8.51 -4.81
CA PHE A 74 -10.89 8.54 -4.26
C PHE A 74 -9.84 8.07 -5.26
N ALA A 75 -10.23 7.21 -6.23
CA ALA A 75 -9.32 6.60 -7.18
C ALA A 75 -8.45 7.63 -7.92
N ALA A 76 -9.08 8.66 -8.50
CA ALA A 76 -8.39 9.73 -9.23
C ALA A 76 -7.48 10.64 -8.37
N LYS A 77 -7.54 10.51 -7.03
CA LYS A 77 -6.79 11.38 -6.11
C LYS A 77 -5.69 10.63 -5.35
N ASN A 78 -5.64 9.31 -5.47
CA ASN A 78 -4.71 8.44 -4.76
C ASN A 78 -3.73 7.76 -5.72
N THR A 79 -2.64 7.26 -5.17
CA THR A 79 -1.55 6.62 -5.90
C THR A 79 -1.22 5.33 -5.17
N VAL A 80 -1.18 4.23 -5.90
CA VAL A 80 -0.67 2.96 -5.41
C VAL A 80 0.85 3.05 -5.37
N VAL A 81 1.44 2.61 -4.25
CA VAL A 81 2.88 2.52 -4.07
C VAL A 81 3.24 1.03 -4.05
N VAL A 82 3.81 0.54 -5.15
CA VAL A 82 4.34 -0.81 -5.24
C VAL A 82 5.78 -0.77 -4.72
N VAL A 83 6.10 -1.61 -3.73
CA VAL A 83 7.45 -1.72 -3.19
C VAL A 83 8.14 -2.91 -3.85
N GLU A 84 9.18 -2.62 -4.64
CA GLU A 84 10.06 -3.62 -5.22
C GLU A 84 11.21 -3.90 -4.23
N PRO A 85 11.26 -5.11 -3.62
CA PRO A 85 12.21 -5.40 -2.56
C PRO A 85 13.64 -5.53 -3.12
N VAL A 86 14.58 -4.86 -2.47
CA VAL A 86 16.03 -5.02 -2.68
C VAL A 86 16.65 -5.90 -1.59
N ALA A 87 16.17 -5.78 -0.35
CA ALA A 87 16.60 -6.61 0.76
C ALA A 87 15.48 -6.79 1.80
N VAL A 88 15.44 -7.96 2.44
CA VAL A 88 14.49 -8.30 3.51
C VAL A 88 15.27 -8.78 4.74
N ALA A 89 14.90 -8.30 5.93
CA ALA A 89 15.44 -8.73 7.22
C ALA A 89 14.30 -8.98 8.21
N SER A 90 14.47 -9.94 9.12
CA SER A 90 13.47 -10.33 10.13
C SER A 90 14.12 -10.64 11.48
#